data_AF-A0A7G9YHE0-F1
#
_entry.id   AF-A0A7G9YHE0-F1
#
_cell.length_a   1.000
_cell.length_b   1.000
_cell.length_c   1.000
_cell.angle_alpha   90.00
_cell.angle_beta   90.00
_cell.angle_gamma   90.00
#
_symmetry.space_group_name_H-M   'P 1'
#
loop_
_entity.id
_entity.type
_entity.pdbx_description
1 polymer ?
#
loop_
_entity_poly.entity_id
_entity_poly.type
_entity_poly.pdbx_seq_one_letter_code
_entity_poly.pdbx_strand_id
1 'polypeptide(L)'
;MPERKIWEFKSQTICTILGLTFDDKELVSVFKKLKLDQSRNAPYELHGDLVQLCSTQNKASGKLDKMLKARFGQYESDFKRIPRNEIYKYIENGSGTVTVTEGRNGNGGGNRNKNGKSIPLSALVWFAVRSQHEDIDEIEARVFATTHILEHRASRFYDTLRRSTADGRPEDILKNLGNALESSGKLQTKCDRLERKREQLKSDIESIRDDKSRINAALEVQKQLNRQLTGDFEKLGGAGTLDRTCDMKKEINLLTSEVMCLTGQLLQKDRRDCAIPDGGSPAITSITEDPEVDAWDNVVDVDLNGTRVTYVGGVESLMPHYKDAVESVGGTFCYHCGRCIQGRKEIEGIVEKTDIIFCPVDINSHNACRYVKKACKMRDKPCYFLRSASLSMFVKGLEKHVDGTGVTA
;
A
#
# COMPACT_ATOMS: atom_id res chain seq x y z
N MET A 1 -40.28 43.75 -6.59
CA MET A 1 -40.77 43.62 -7.97
C MET A 1 -41.43 42.26 -8.11
N PRO A 2 -42.62 42.15 -8.71
CA PRO A 2 -43.24 40.85 -8.96
C PRO A 2 -42.33 39.96 -9.82
N GLU A 3 -42.24 38.68 -9.49
CA GLU A 3 -41.54 37.69 -10.33
C GLU A 3 -42.46 37.28 -11.47
N ARG A 4 -41.96 37.32 -12.72
CA ARG A 4 -42.65 36.73 -13.85
C ARG A 4 -42.78 35.22 -13.68
N LYS A 5 -43.81 34.64 -14.27
CA LYS A 5 -44.08 33.20 -14.28
C LYS A 5 -43.70 32.61 -15.63
N ILE A 6 -43.45 31.30 -15.65
CA ILE A 6 -43.02 30.60 -16.87
C ILE A 6 -43.96 30.83 -18.07
N TRP A 7 -45.26 30.99 -17.85
CA TRP A 7 -46.26 31.25 -18.90
C TRP A 7 -46.32 32.70 -19.39
N GLU A 8 -45.53 33.58 -18.81
CA GLU A 8 -45.38 34.95 -19.28
C GLU A 8 -44.15 35.11 -20.18
N PHE A 9 -43.29 34.09 -20.30
CA PHE A 9 -42.09 34.09 -21.13
C PHE A 9 -42.42 33.81 -22.59
N LYS A 10 -41.57 34.28 -23.53
CA LYS A 10 -41.69 33.89 -24.94
C LYS A 10 -41.42 32.41 -25.11
N SER A 11 -42.09 31.78 -26.08
CA SER A 11 -41.99 30.33 -26.32
C SER A 11 -40.56 29.87 -26.61
N GLN A 12 -39.76 30.71 -27.28
CA GLN A 12 -38.34 30.44 -27.52
C GLN A 12 -37.54 30.37 -26.20
N THR A 13 -37.78 31.32 -25.29
CA THR A 13 -37.14 31.34 -23.97
C THR A 13 -37.52 30.12 -23.14
N ILE A 14 -38.80 29.71 -23.19
CA ILE A 14 -39.28 28.48 -22.54
C ILE A 14 -38.56 27.26 -23.12
N CYS A 15 -38.48 27.14 -24.45
CA CYS A 15 -37.78 26.07 -25.16
C CYS A 15 -36.32 25.97 -24.69
N THR A 16 -35.59 27.09 -24.67
CA THR A 16 -34.19 27.13 -24.23
C THR A 16 -34.03 26.70 -22.77
N ILE A 17 -34.86 27.22 -21.85
CA ILE A 17 -34.78 26.86 -20.43
C ILE A 17 -35.05 25.37 -20.26
N LEU A 18 -36.12 24.84 -20.85
CA LEU A 18 -36.49 23.43 -20.70
C LEU A 18 -35.47 22.50 -21.35
N GLY A 19 -34.98 22.82 -22.55
CA GLY A 19 -34.05 22.00 -23.32
C GLY A 19 -32.65 21.94 -22.70
N LEU A 20 -32.20 23.00 -22.03
CA LEU A 20 -30.94 23.00 -21.27
C LEU A 20 -31.07 22.40 -19.87
N THR A 21 -32.30 22.22 -19.37
CA THR A 21 -32.54 21.77 -17.99
C THR A 21 -32.82 20.29 -17.91
N PHE A 22 -33.61 19.75 -18.84
CA PHE A 22 -34.08 18.37 -18.80
C PHE A 22 -33.50 17.58 -19.96
N ASP A 23 -32.80 16.49 -19.65
CA ASP A 23 -32.42 15.49 -20.66
C ASP A 23 -33.63 14.61 -21.05
N ASP A 24 -33.45 13.76 -22.07
CA ASP A 24 -34.49 12.87 -22.58
C ASP A 24 -35.13 11.98 -21.50
N LYS A 25 -34.36 11.55 -20.49
CA LYS A 25 -34.86 10.70 -19.41
C LYS A 25 -35.61 11.52 -18.36
N GLU A 26 -35.09 12.70 -18.04
CA GLU A 26 -35.72 13.64 -17.13
C GLU A 26 -37.07 14.13 -17.68
N LEU A 27 -37.17 14.38 -19.00
CA LEU A 27 -38.43 14.76 -19.66
C LEU A 27 -39.52 13.72 -19.40
N VAL A 28 -39.24 12.43 -19.59
CA VAL A 28 -40.20 11.36 -19.29
C VAL A 28 -40.62 11.38 -17.81
N SER A 29 -39.68 11.61 -16.88
CA SER A 29 -40.01 11.73 -15.46
C SER A 29 -40.88 12.97 -15.16
N VAL A 30 -40.66 14.09 -15.84
CA VAL A 30 -41.46 15.31 -15.69
C VAL A 30 -42.89 15.05 -16.14
N PHE A 31 -43.10 14.39 -17.29
CA PHE A 31 -44.43 14.02 -17.77
C PHE A 31 -45.19 13.12 -16.78
N LYS A 32 -44.50 12.14 -16.17
CA LYS A 32 -45.08 11.30 -15.10
C LYS A 32 -45.52 12.14 -13.89
N LYS A 33 -44.69 13.08 -13.44
CA LYS A 33 -45.00 13.97 -12.31
C LYS A 33 -46.15 14.92 -12.59
N LEU A 34 -46.29 15.36 -13.84
CA LEU A 34 -47.36 16.24 -14.29
C LEU A 34 -48.68 15.49 -14.56
N LYS A 35 -48.66 14.15 -14.58
CA LYS A 35 -49.81 13.28 -14.93
C LYS A 35 -50.31 13.54 -16.36
N LEU A 36 -49.37 13.75 -17.28
CA LEU A 36 -49.66 13.95 -18.70
C LEU A 36 -49.60 12.61 -19.45
N ASP A 37 -50.38 12.50 -20.52
CA ASP A 37 -50.36 11.34 -21.40
C ASP A 37 -48.99 11.22 -22.11
N GLN A 38 -48.51 9.99 -22.27
CA GLN A 38 -47.23 9.63 -22.89
C GLN A 38 -47.43 8.80 -24.15
N SER A 39 -48.60 8.90 -24.78
CA SER A 39 -48.89 8.23 -26.05
C SER A 39 -47.86 8.52 -27.15
N ARG A 40 -47.16 9.65 -27.04
CA ARG A 40 -45.99 10.03 -27.86
C ARG A 40 -44.68 9.77 -27.12
N ASN A 41 -43.81 8.95 -27.71
CA ASN A 41 -42.58 8.46 -27.05
C ASN A 41 -41.30 9.19 -27.49
N ALA A 42 -41.35 10.05 -28.52
CA ALA A 42 -40.16 10.71 -29.03
C ALA A 42 -39.77 11.94 -28.17
N PRO A 43 -38.49 12.12 -27.79
CA PRO A 43 -38.06 13.22 -26.93
C PRO A 43 -38.42 14.62 -27.45
N TYR A 44 -38.35 14.84 -28.77
CA TYR A 44 -38.69 16.14 -29.38
C TYR A 44 -40.19 16.47 -29.29
N GLU A 45 -41.07 15.45 -29.32
CA GLU A 45 -42.52 15.62 -29.20
C GLU A 45 -42.88 15.97 -27.76
N LEU A 46 -42.32 15.23 -26.80
CA LEU A 46 -42.46 15.54 -25.37
C LEU A 46 -41.95 16.95 -25.04
N HIS A 47 -40.82 17.35 -25.62
CA HIS A 47 -40.31 18.70 -25.45
C HIS A 47 -41.27 19.77 -26.00
N GLY A 48 -41.75 19.61 -27.25
CA GLY A 48 -42.68 20.54 -27.88
C GLY A 48 -44.01 20.67 -27.12
N ASP A 49 -44.58 19.54 -26.70
CA ASP A 49 -45.82 19.52 -25.90
C ASP A 49 -45.63 20.24 -24.56
N LEU A 50 -44.48 20.06 -23.90
CA LEU A 50 -44.16 20.74 -22.64
C LEU A 50 -44.00 22.25 -22.83
N VAL A 51 -43.33 22.70 -23.90
CA VAL A 51 -43.21 24.12 -24.23
C VAL A 51 -44.59 24.73 -24.45
N GLN A 52 -45.45 24.07 -25.21
CA GLN A 52 -46.80 24.56 -25.50
C GLN A 52 -47.68 24.63 -24.24
N LEU A 53 -47.59 23.63 -23.36
CA LEU A 53 -48.25 23.64 -22.06
C LEU A 53 -47.74 24.80 -21.18
N CYS A 54 -46.47 25.13 -21.27
CA CYS A 54 -45.88 26.23 -20.53
C CYS A 54 -46.23 27.61 -21.07
N SER A 55 -46.62 27.75 -22.35
CA SER A 55 -47.05 29.02 -22.95
C SER A 55 -48.41 29.53 -22.43
N THR A 56 -49.13 28.76 -21.61
CA THR A 56 -50.42 29.17 -21.03
C THR A 56 -50.47 28.92 -19.53
N GLN A 57 -51.28 29.70 -18.81
CA GLN A 57 -51.50 29.51 -17.38
C GLN A 57 -52.41 28.30 -17.14
N ASN A 58 -51.85 27.23 -16.55
CA ASN A 58 -52.59 26.02 -16.23
C ASN A 58 -51.95 25.28 -15.03
N LYS A 59 -52.57 24.18 -14.60
CA LYS A 59 -52.07 23.39 -13.45
C LYS A 59 -50.68 22.78 -13.71
N ALA A 60 -50.36 22.44 -14.96
CA ALA A 60 -49.08 21.84 -15.32
C ALA A 60 -47.96 22.89 -15.34
N SER A 61 -48.17 24.03 -15.98
CA SER A 61 -47.22 25.15 -16.02
C SER A 61 -46.96 25.73 -14.62
N GLY A 62 -47.99 25.80 -13.76
CA GLY A 62 -47.84 26.15 -12.34
C GLY A 62 -46.99 25.16 -11.53
N LYS A 63 -47.11 23.85 -11.80
CA LYS A 63 -46.25 22.84 -11.17
C LYS A 63 -44.82 22.92 -11.70
N LEU A 64 -44.63 23.11 -13.00
CA LEU A 64 -43.30 23.20 -13.61
C LEU A 64 -42.54 24.45 -13.15
N ASP A 65 -43.20 25.60 -13.02
CA ASP A 65 -42.61 26.83 -12.44
C ASP A 65 -42.03 26.57 -11.05
N LYS A 66 -42.78 25.86 -10.19
CA LYS A 66 -42.32 25.47 -8.85
C LYS A 66 -41.14 24.51 -8.90
N MET A 67 -41.17 23.54 -9.83
CA MET A 67 -40.07 22.59 -10.01
C MET A 67 -38.78 23.29 -10.43
N LEU A 68 -38.85 24.21 -11.41
CA LEU A 68 -37.70 24.99 -11.85
C LEU A 68 -37.20 25.94 -10.75
N LYS A 69 -38.11 26.63 -10.04
CA LYS A 69 -37.74 27.47 -8.89
C LYS A 69 -37.00 26.67 -7.82
N ALA A 70 -37.46 25.45 -7.50
CA ALA A 70 -36.77 24.58 -6.56
C ALA A 70 -35.39 24.12 -7.07
N ARG A 71 -35.27 23.75 -8.35
CA ARG A 71 -34.00 23.30 -8.96
C ARG A 71 -32.97 24.42 -9.01
N PHE A 72 -33.39 25.63 -9.37
CA PHE A 72 -32.48 26.77 -9.54
C PHE A 72 -32.24 27.57 -8.27
N GLY A 73 -33.06 27.42 -7.22
CA GLY A 73 -32.93 28.18 -5.97
C GLY A 73 -31.53 28.10 -5.34
N GLN A 74 -30.81 27.00 -5.54
CA GLN A 74 -29.44 26.84 -5.05
C GLN A 74 -28.42 27.83 -5.67
N TYR A 75 -28.75 28.46 -6.80
CA TYR A 75 -27.90 29.43 -7.50
C TYR A 75 -28.36 30.88 -7.32
N GLU A 76 -29.46 31.13 -6.60
CA GLU A 76 -30.04 32.46 -6.47
C GLU A 76 -29.08 33.46 -5.79
N SER A 77 -28.39 33.01 -4.73
CA SER A 77 -27.41 33.83 -4.01
C SER A 77 -26.21 34.19 -4.89
N ASP A 78 -25.74 33.26 -5.72
CA ASP A 78 -24.61 33.47 -6.62
C ASP A 78 -25.01 34.38 -7.79
N PHE A 79 -26.22 34.23 -8.32
CA PHE A 79 -26.76 35.10 -9.36
C PHE A 79 -26.89 36.56 -8.89
N LYS A 80 -27.37 36.79 -7.65
CA LYS A 80 -27.49 38.15 -7.08
C LYS A 80 -26.17 38.89 -6.95
N ARG A 81 -25.03 38.18 -6.96
CA ARG A 81 -23.69 38.78 -6.92
C ARG A 81 -23.21 39.26 -8.29
N ILE A 82 -23.87 38.86 -9.38
CA ILE A 82 -23.49 39.26 -10.74
C ILE A 82 -24.01 40.67 -11.01
N PRO A 83 -23.15 41.62 -11.42
CA PRO A 83 -23.59 42.95 -11.83
C PRO A 83 -24.58 42.88 -12.99
N ARG A 84 -25.65 43.67 -12.91
CA ARG A 84 -26.76 43.62 -13.89
C ARG A 84 -26.30 43.85 -15.34
N ASN A 85 -25.34 44.73 -15.54
CA ASN A 85 -24.74 45.05 -16.84
C ASN A 85 -23.81 43.94 -17.38
N GLU A 86 -23.43 42.97 -16.55
CA GLU A 86 -22.53 41.88 -16.94
C GLU A 86 -23.26 40.57 -17.21
N ILE A 87 -24.52 40.42 -16.79
CA ILE A 87 -25.31 39.20 -17.01
C ILE A 87 -25.26 38.75 -18.48
N TYR A 88 -25.36 39.70 -19.43
CA TYR A 88 -25.29 39.40 -20.86
C TYR A 88 -23.94 38.85 -21.29
N LYS A 89 -22.83 39.37 -20.74
CA LYS A 89 -21.48 38.85 -21.02
C LYS A 89 -21.32 37.42 -20.53
N TYR A 90 -21.94 37.07 -19.40
CA TYR A 90 -21.92 35.68 -18.89
C TYR A 90 -22.75 34.74 -19.78
N ILE A 91 -23.86 35.20 -20.34
CA ILE A 91 -24.68 34.43 -21.29
C ILE A 91 -23.96 34.29 -22.65
N GLU A 92 -23.31 35.34 -23.14
CA GLU A 92 -22.57 35.37 -24.42
C GLU A 92 -21.27 34.57 -24.41
N ASN A 93 -20.52 34.62 -23.31
CA ASN A 93 -19.23 33.94 -23.23
C ASN A 93 -19.35 32.43 -23.01
N GLY A 94 -20.57 31.88 -22.79
CA GLY A 94 -20.80 30.45 -22.51
C GLY A 94 -20.08 29.91 -21.27
N SER A 95 -19.40 30.79 -20.54
CA SER A 95 -18.64 30.53 -19.34
C SER A 95 -19.56 30.75 -18.15
N GLY A 96 -20.33 29.72 -17.79
CA GLY A 96 -21.09 29.67 -16.53
C GLY A 96 -20.20 29.77 -15.27
N THR A 97 -18.87 29.81 -15.44
CA THR A 97 -17.95 30.10 -14.34
C THR A 97 -17.95 31.60 -14.03
N VAL A 98 -18.71 31.97 -13.01
CA VAL A 98 -18.43 33.18 -12.23
C VAL A 98 -17.14 32.91 -11.47
N THR A 99 -15.98 33.15 -12.09
CA THR A 99 -14.77 33.39 -11.31
C THR A 99 -14.92 34.79 -10.74
N VAL A 100 -15.40 34.90 -9.51
CA VAL A 100 -15.26 36.12 -8.72
C VAL A 100 -13.76 36.35 -8.59
N THR A 101 -13.19 37.13 -9.49
CA THR A 101 -11.90 37.75 -9.29
C THR A 101 -12.12 38.83 -8.24
N GLU A 102 -12.05 38.44 -6.96
CA GLU A 102 -11.61 39.40 -5.96
C GLU A 102 -10.24 39.92 -6.43
N GLY A 103 -10.17 41.24 -6.60
CA GLY A 103 -9.08 41.91 -7.28
C GLY A 103 -7.71 41.42 -6.86
N ARG A 104 -6.94 40.96 -7.84
CA ARG A 104 -5.48 41.02 -7.79
C ARG A 104 -4.95 40.98 -9.22
N ASN A 105 -4.48 42.15 -9.67
CA ASN A 105 -3.47 42.24 -10.71
C ASN A 105 -2.34 41.25 -10.38
N GLY A 106 -2.00 40.39 -11.32
CA GLY A 106 -0.86 39.48 -11.17
C GLY A 106 -0.86 38.37 -12.19
N ASN A 107 0.05 38.47 -13.15
CA ASN A 107 0.58 37.36 -13.95
C ASN A 107 0.73 36.07 -13.13
N GLY A 108 0.45 34.93 -13.76
CA GLY A 108 0.97 33.64 -13.30
C GLY A 108 -0.05 32.53 -13.37
N GLY A 109 0.23 31.54 -14.21
CA GLY A 109 -0.49 30.27 -14.21
C GLY A 109 -0.48 29.63 -12.81
N GLY A 110 -1.61 29.08 -12.41
CA GLY A 110 -1.71 28.41 -11.14
C GLY A 110 -3.14 28.06 -10.76
N ASN A 111 -3.42 26.76 -10.76
CA ASN A 111 -4.36 26.11 -9.86
C ASN A 111 -5.86 26.47 -10.04
N ARG A 112 -6.54 25.74 -10.96
CA ARG A 112 -8.01 25.68 -11.10
C ARG A 112 -8.67 24.89 -9.95
N ASN A 113 -8.32 25.21 -8.71
CA ASN A 113 -9.00 24.70 -7.52
C ASN A 113 -9.50 25.87 -6.69
N LYS A 114 -10.65 26.41 -7.09
CA LYS A 114 -11.56 27.16 -6.21
C LYS A 114 -12.98 26.69 -6.52
N ASN A 115 -13.65 26.16 -5.50
CA ASN A 115 -15.04 25.71 -5.49
C ASN A 115 -16.03 26.86 -5.74
N GLY A 116 -15.91 27.57 -6.85
CA GLY A 116 -16.98 28.41 -7.38
C GLY A 116 -17.96 27.48 -8.08
N LYS A 117 -19.18 27.35 -7.54
CA LYS A 117 -20.25 26.63 -8.24
C LYS A 117 -20.53 27.38 -9.54
N SER A 118 -20.18 26.77 -10.68
CA SER A 118 -20.56 27.27 -12.00
C SER A 118 -22.09 27.33 -12.08
N ILE A 119 -22.65 28.50 -12.38
CA ILE A 119 -24.09 28.65 -12.55
C ILE A 119 -24.43 28.13 -13.96
N PRO A 120 -25.33 27.15 -14.09
CA PRO A 120 -25.70 26.63 -15.41
C PRO A 120 -26.41 27.71 -16.22
N LEU A 121 -26.22 27.67 -17.55
CA LEU A 121 -26.81 28.64 -18.48
C LEU A 121 -28.35 28.72 -18.35
N SER A 122 -29.02 27.58 -18.13
CA SER A 122 -30.46 27.53 -17.90
C SER A 122 -30.90 28.30 -16.65
N ALA A 123 -30.12 28.28 -15.57
CA ALA A 123 -30.39 29.05 -14.36
C ALA A 123 -30.13 30.55 -14.59
N LEU A 124 -29.07 30.92 -15.31
CA LEU A 124 -28.79 32.32 -15.66
C LEU A 124 -29.95 32.93 -16.47
N VAL A 125 -30.39 32.22 -17.51
CA VAL A 125 -31.52 32.64 -18.36
C VAL A 125 -32.80 32.71 -17.53
N TRP A 126 -33.06 31.70 -16.69
CA TRP A 126 -34.22 31.69 -15.79
C TRP A 126 -34.29 32.92 -14.89
N PHE A 127 -33.21 33.28 -14.20
CA PHE A 127 -33.22 34.44 -13.30
C PHE A 127 -33.26 35.78 -14.03
N ALA A 128 -32.61 35.88 -15.19
CA ALA A 128 -32.60 37.09 -16.01
C ALA A 128 -34.01 37.45 -16.50
N VAL A 129 -34.77 36.46 -16.99
CA VAL A 129 -36.09 36.68 -17.61
C VAL A 129 -37.22 36.77 -16.58
N ARG A 130 -37.00 36.24 -15.36
CA ARG A 130 -38.00 36.24 -14.28
C ARG A 130 -38.13 37.59 -13.57
N SER A 131 -37.11 38.45 -13.67
CA SER A 131 -37.12 39.77 -13.05
C SER A 131 -37.93 40.74 -13.92
N GLN A 132 -39.03 41.30 -13.42
CA GLN A 132 -39.81 42.31 -14.15
C GLN A 132 -38.99 43.59 -14.33
N HIS A 133 -38.73 43.94 -15.59
CA HIS A 133 -37.97 45.12 -16.02
C HIS A 133 -38.64 45.74 -17.25
N GLU A 134 -38.44 47.05 -17.46
CA GLU A 134 -38.94 47.76 -18.65
C GLU A 134 -38.35 47.18 -19.95
N ASP A 135 -37.08 46.75 -19.90
CA ASP A 135 -36.35 46.24 -21.09
C ASP A 135 -36.53 44.73 -21.32
N ILE A 136 -37.48 44.08 -20.64
CA ILE A 136 -37.57 42.60 -20.59
C ILE A 136 -37.66 41.93 -21.98
N ASP A 137 -38.31 42.60 -22.93
CA ASP A 137 -38.41 42.12 -24.31
C ASP A 137 -37.06 42.11 -25.03
N GLU A 138 -36.22 43.11 -24.77
CA GLU A 138 -34.84 43.19 -25.26
C GLU A 138 -33.98 42.11 -24.60
N ILE A 139 -34.17 41.85 -23.30
CA ILE A 139 -33.48 40.77 -22.56
C ILE A 139 -33.78 39.42 -23.21
N GLU A 140 -35.07 39.10 -23.42
CA GLU A 140 -35.46 37.83 -24.04
C GLU A 140 -34.96 37.73 -25.48
N ALA A 141 -35.01 38.80 -26.26
CA ALA A 141 -34.48 38.81 -27.63
C ALA A 141 -32.96 38.56 -27.67
N ARG A 142 -32.20 39.18 -26.76
CA ARG A 142 -30.75 38.98 -26.64
C ARG A 142 -30.40 37.58 -26.16
N VAL A 143 -31.11 37.08 -25.15
CA VAL A 143 -30.97 35.68 -24.69
C VAL A 143 -31.20 34.71 -25.84
N PHE A 144 -32.28 34.91 -26.61
CA PHE A 144 -32.59 34.07 -27.76
C PHE A 144 -31.49 34.13 -28.82
N ALA A 145 -31.06 35.33 -29.22
CA ALA A 145 -30.00 35.49 -30.22
C ALA A 145 -28.71 34.77 -29.80
N THR A 146 -28.30 34.94 -28.54
CA THR A 146 -27.08 34.32 -28.01
C THR A 146 -27.19 32.80 -27.93
N THR A 147 -28.28 32.29 -27.36
CA THR A 147 -28.49 30.84 -27.24
C THR A 147 -28.64 30.16 -28.59
N HIS A 148 -29.30 30.81 -29.55
CA HIS A 148 -29.40 30.34 -30.93
C HIS A 148 -28.03 30.18 -31.62
N ILE A 149 -27.12 31.14 -31.45
CA ILE A 149 -25.75 31.02 -31.98
C ILE A 149 -24.97 29.92 -31.27
N LEU A 150 -25.17 29.74 -29.96
CA LEU A 150 -24.56 28.65 -29.20
C LEU A 150 -25.07 27.28 -29.68
N GLU A 151 -26.36 27.14 -29.97
CA GLU A 151 -26.96 25.92 -30.52
C GLU A 151 -26.37 25.57 -31.89
N HIS A 152 -26.18 26.56 -32.77
CA HIS A 152 -25.47 26.36 -34.04
C HIS A 152 -24.03 25.90 -33.85
N ARG A 153 -23.30 26.50 -32.90
CA ARG A 153 -21.91 26.10 -32.59
C ARG A 153 -21.85 24.67 -32.03
N ALA A 154 -22.74 24.34 -31.09
CA ALA A 154 -22.84 23.02 -30.50
C ALA A 154 -23.20 21.96 -31.56
N SER A 155 -24.12 22.27 -32.46
CA SER A 155 -24.53 21.37 -33.54
C SER A 155 -23.39 21.12 -34.54
N ARG A 156 -22.65 22.15 -34.94
CA ARG A 156 -21.46 22.00 -35.81
C ARG A 156 -20.36 21.20 -35.12
N PHE A 157 -20.17 21.41 -33.83
CA PHE A 157 -19.22 20.65 -33.03
C PHE A 157 -19.63 19.18 -32.95
N TYR A 158 -20.90 18.89 -32.67
CA TYR A 158 -21.44 17.54 -32.63
C TYR A 158 -21.31 16.83 -33.99
N ASP A 159 -21.61 17.52 -35.09
CA ASP A 159 -21.40 17.00 -36.44
C ASP A 159 -19.93 16.66 -36.73
N THR A 160 -19.02 17.55 -36.32
CA THR A 160 -17.57 17.32 -36.47
C THR A 160 -17.11 16.12 -35.65
N LEU A 161 -17.60 15.97 -34.41
CA LEU A 161 -17.30 14.80 -33.58
C LEU A 161 -17.85 13.52 -34.20
N ARG A 162 -19.09 13.55 -34.69
CA ARG A 162 -19.74 12.41 -35.34
C ARG A 162 -18.97 11.95 -36.59
N ARG A 163 -18.41 12.90 -37.36
CA ARG A 163 -17.57 12.59 -38.53
C ARG A 163 -16.18 12.07 -38.17
N SER A 164 -15.62 12.50 -37.03
CA SER A 164 -14.28 12.08 -36.61
C SER A 164 -14.26 10.75 -35.86
N THR A 165 -15.40 10.30 -35.34
CA THR A 165 -15.53 8.97 -34.73
C THR A 165 -15.97 7.93 -35.74
N ALA A 166 -15.15 6.90 -35.94
CA ALA A 166 -15.42 5.84 -36.91
C ALA A 166 -16.66 4.99 -36.54
N ASP A 167 -16.94 4.74 -35.26
CA ASP A 167 -18.00 3.79 -34.84
C ASP A 167 -18.71 4.13 -33.50
N GLY A 168 -18.44 5.31 -32.92
CA GLY A 168 -18.89 5.68 -31.58
C GLY A 168 -19.94 6.79 -31.55
N ARG A 169 -20.79 6.80 -30.51
CA ARG A 169 -21.62 7.97 -30.22
C ARG A 169 -20.71 9.10 -29.71
N PRO A 170 -20.85 10.37 -30.15
CA PRO A 170 -20.03 11.48 -29.66
C PRO A 170 -19.98 11.61 -28.13
N GLU A 171 -21.04 11.18 -27.45
CA GLU A 171 -21.15 11.11 -26.00
C GLU A 171 -20.11 10.18 -25.36
N ASP A 172 -19.71 9.11 -26.06
CA ASP A 172 -18.67 8.18 -25.60
C ASP A 172 -17.29 8.83 -25.58
N ILE A 173 -17.04 9.82 -26.44
CA ILE A 173 -15.77 10.56 -26.48
C ILE A 173 -15.58 11.33 -25.18
N LEU A 174 -16.62 12.02 -24.69
CA LEU A 174 -16.52 12.78 -23.43
C LEU A 174 -16.23 11.85 -22.25
N LYS A 175 -16.89 10.69 -22.22
CA LYS A 175 -16.62 9.66 -21.20
C LYS A 175 -15.20 9.12 -21.31
N ASN A 176 -14.74 8.83 -22.52
CA ASN A 176 -13.39 8.33 -22.77
C ASN A 176 -12.31 9.36 -22.43
N LEU A 177 -12.54 10.64 -22.75
CA LEU A 177 -11.67 11.75 -22.36
C LEU A 177 -11.64 11.93 -20.84
N GLY A 178 -12.78 11.82 -20.16
CA GLY A 178 -12.85 11.83 -18.70
C GLY A 178 -12.02 10.70 -18.09
N ASN A 179 -12.22 9.47 -18.57
CA ASN A 179 -11.45 8.30 -18.13
C ASN A 179 -9.96 8.46 -18.43
N ALA A 180 -9.60 8.99 -19.61
CA ALA A 180 -8.23 9.26 -20.02
C ALA A 180 -7.58 10.31 -19.09
N LEU A 181 -8.28 11.39 -18.78
CA LEU A 181 -7.82 12.44 -17.86
C LEU A 181 -7.57 11.86 -16.45
N GLU A 182 -8.49 11.04 -15.93
CA GLU A 182 -8.30 10.35 -14.66
C GLU A 182 -7.11 9.40 -14.68
N SER A 183 -6.97 8.62 -15.76
CA SER A 183 -5.87 7.68 -15.92
C SER A 183 -4.52 8.39 -16.02
N SER A 184 -4.47 9.53 -16.72
CA SER A 184 -3.29 10.39 -16.81
C SER A 184 -2.92 10.98 -15.46
N GLY A 185 -3.90 11.43 -14.66
CA GLY A 185 -3.68 11.89 -13.29
C GLY A 185 -3.10 10.80 -12.40
N LYS A 186 -3.64 9.57 -12.48
CA LYS A 186 -3.09 8.39 -11.78
C LYS A 186 -1.68 8.05 -12.26
N LEU A 187 -1.37 8.22 -13.54
CA LEU A 187 -0.04 7.96 -14.08
C LEU A 187 0.97 9.01 -13.61
N GLN A 188 0.58 10.28 -13.60
CA GLN A 188 1.42 11.38 -13.11
C GLN A 188 1.83 11.16 -11.66
N THR A 189 0.87 10.84 -10.77
CA THR A 189 1.18 10.55 -9.36
C THR A 189 2.10 9.35 -9.19
N LYS A 190 2.02 8.34 -10.07
CA LYS A 190 2.96 7.20 -10.08
C LYS A 190 4.35 7.62 -10.54
N CYS A 191 4.46 8.46 -11.56
CA CYS A 191 5.73 9.03 -12.03
C CYS A 191 6.41 9.80 -10.91
N ASP A 192 5.69 10.73 -10.26
CA ASP A 192 6.23 11.52 -9.15
C ASP A 192 6.71 10.62 -7.99
N ARG A 193 5.98 9.54 -7.70
CA ARG A 193 6.36 8.57 -6.66
C ARG A 193 7.62 7.79 -7.04
N LEU A 194 7.74 7.37 -8.30
CA LEU A 194 8.93 6.66 -8.79
C LEU A 194 10.15 7.59 -8.81
N GLU A 195 9.96 8.85 -9.15
CA GLU A 195 11.02 9.85 -9.13
C GLU A 195 11.55 10.10 -7.71
N ARG A 196 10.67 10.22 -6.71
CA ARG A 196 11.08 10.27 -5.29
C ARG A 196 11.86 9.02 -4.85
N LYS A 197 11.43 7.83 -5.27
CA LYS A 197 12.15 6.58 -4.97
C LYS A 197 13.52 6.53 -5.64
N ARG A 198 13.63 7.01 -6.88
CA ARG A 198 14.90 7.10 -7.60
C ARG A 198 15.87 8.01 -6.84
N GLU A 199 15.40 9.16 -6.38
CA GLU A 199 16.25 10.08 -5.61
C GLU A 199 16.65 9.52 -4.25
N GLN A 200 15.72 8.84 -3.56
CA GLN A 200 16.04 8.14 -2.31
C GLN A 200 17.13 7.08 -2.51
N LEU A 201 16.95 6.19 -3.50
CA LEU A 201 17.93 5.14 -3.78
C LEU A 201 19.30 5.72 -4.19
N LYS A 202 19.31 6.86 -4.88
CA LYS A 202 20.55 7.56 -5.22
C LYS A 202 21.27 8.08 -3.98
N SER A 203 20.54 8.65 -3.02
CA SER A 203 21.10 9.06 -1.72
C SER A 203 21.60 7.87 -0.90
N ASP A 204 20.87 6.75 -0.90
CA ASP A 204 21.25 5.54 -0.18
C ASP A 204 22.55 4.94 -0.76
N ILE A 205 22.70 4.93 -2.09
CA ILE A 205 23.92 4.47 -2.77
C ILE A 205 25.13 5.34 -2.37
N GLU A 206 24.95 6.66 -2.27
CA GLU A 206 26.04 7.54 -1.87
C GLU A 206 26.44 7.32 -0.40
N SER A 207 25.46 7.18 0.51
CA SER A 207 25.72 6.84 1.91
C SER A 207 26.46 5.50 2.06
N ILE A 208 26.05 4.47 1.32
CA ILE A 208 26.71 3.15 1.35
C ILE A 208 28.14 3.26 0.81
N ARG A 209 28.38 4.10 -0.21
CA ARG A 209 29.73 4.34 -0.75
C ARG A 209 30.63 5.00 0.29
N ASP A 210 30.11 5.97 1.04
CA ASP A 210 30.85 6.63 2.12
C ASP A 210 31.18 5.65 3.24
N ASP A 211 30.20 4.86 3.70
CA ASP A 211 30.41 3.85 4.74
C ASP A 211 31.41 2.76 4.30
N LYS A 212 31.33 2.31 3.04
CA LYS A 212 32.32 1.38 2.47
C LYS A 212 33.73 1.97 2.53
N SER A 213 33.89 3.25 2.20
CA SER A 213 35.18 3.93 2.23
C SER A 213 35.73 4.03 3.66
N ARG A 214 34.87 4.32 4.64
CA ARG A 214 35.22 4.35 6.07
C ARG A 214 35.64 2.98 6.60
N ILE A 215 34.88 1.93 6.28
CA ILE A 215 35.19 0.55 6.69
C ILE A 215 36.53 0.10 6.08
N ASN A 216 36.78 0.40 4.80
CA ASN A 216 38.03 0.06 4.15
C ASN A 216 39.24 0.76 4.82
N ALA A 217 39.09 2.04 5.18
CA ALA A 217 40.13 2.77 5.91
C ALA A 217 40.41 2.15 7.30
N ALA A 218 39.35 1.83 8.05
CA ALA A 218 39.47 1.18 9.36
C ALA A 218 40.12 -0.21 9.25
N LEU A 219 39.75 -0.99 8.23
CA LEU A 219 40.33 -2.31 7.97
C LEU A 219 41.83 -2.20 7.68
N GLU A 220 42.27 -1.18 6.94
CA GLU A 220 43.68 -0.99 6.63
C GLU A 220 44.49 -0.58 7.88
N VAL A 221 43.93 0.28 8.73
CA VAL A 221 44.51 0.61 10.04
C VAL A 221 44.64 -0.65 10.90
N GLN A 222 43.60 -1.49 10.95
CA GLN A 222 43.64 -2.72 11.74
C GLN A 222 44.64 -3.76 11.20
N LYS A 223 44.78 -3.88 9.87
CA LYS A 223 45.82 -4.70 9.26
C LYS A 223 47.22 -4.20 9.61
N GLN A 224 47.42 -2.88 9.58
CA GLN A 224 48.70 -2.29 9.94
C GLN A 224 49.02 -2.55 11.42
N LEU A 225 48.05 -2.38 12.30
CA LEU A 225 48.21 -2.67 13.73
C LEU A 225 48.52 -4.15 13.97
N ASN A 226 47.80 -5.07 13.32
CA ASN A 226 48.09 -6.50 13.40
C ASN A 226 49.51 -6.85 12.91
N ARG A 227 49.99 -6.22 11.83
CA ARG A 227 51.38 -6.38 11.36
C ARG A 227 52.39 -5.87 12.39
N GLN A 228 52.11 -4.72 13.02
CA GLN A 228 52.96 -4.17 14.08
C GLN A 228 53.01 -5.10 15.30
N LEU A 229 51.85 -5.55 15.80
CA LEU A 229 51.81 -6.51 16.91
C LEU A 229 52.57 -7.78 16.56
N THR A 230 52.38 -8.34 15.36
CA THR A 230 53.10 -9.55 14.93
C THR A 230 54.61 -9.33 14.96
N GLY A 231 55.10 -8.20 14.45
CA GLY A 231 56.52 -7.85 14.49
C GLY A 231 57.06 -7.62 15.92
N ASP A 232 56.27 -7.02 16.81
CA ASP A 232 56.65 -6.84 18.21
C ASP A 232 56.64 -8.17 18.98
N PHE A 233 55.70 -9.07 18.67
CA PHE A 233 55.71 -10.45 19.17
C PHE A 233 56.96 -11.21 18.73
N GLU A 234 57.36 -11.10 17.45
CA GLU A 234 58.59 -11.72 16.96
C GLU A 234 59.84 -11.19 17.69
N LYS A 235 59.93 -9.87 17.94
CA LYS A 235 61.03 -9.26 18.70
C LYS A 235 61.09 -9.73 20.16
N LEU A 236 59.95 -10.00 20.79
CA LEU A 236 59.87 -10.55 22.15
C LEU A 236 60.19 -12.07 22.21
N GLY A 237 60.75 -12.63 21.12
CA GLY A 237 61.19 -14.02 21.01
C GLY A 237 60.14 -14.96 20.41
N GLY A 238 59.04 -14.41 19.90
CA GLY A 238 58.06 -15.09 19.06
C GLY A 238 57.38 -16.28 19.76
N ALA A 239 56.98 -17.27 18.95
CA ALA A 239 56.36 -18.50 19.44
C ALA A 239 57.26 -19.26 20.43
N GLY A 240 58.59 -19.15 20.32
CA GLY A 240 59.52 -19.82 21.21
C GLY A 240 59.52 -19.28 22.65
N THR A 241 59.18 -18.01 22.87
CA THR A 241 59.03 -17.48 24.24
C THR A 241 57.75 -18.00 24.89
N LEU A 242 56.66 -18.14 24.13
CA LEU A 242 55.40 -18.72 24.61
C LEU A 242 55.55 -20.20 24.92
N ASP A 243 56.26 -20.95 24.09
CA ASP A 243 56.53 -22.37 24.33
C ASP A 243 57.34 -22.57 25.62
N ARG A 244 58.39 -21.76 25.81
CA ARG A 244 59.17 -21.73 27.06
C ARG A 244 58.35 -21.33 28.29
N THR A 245 57.42 -20.38 28.16
CA THR A 245 56.54 -20.02 29.29
C THR A 245 55.48 -21.08 29.55
N CYS A 246 55.00 -21.79 28.52
CA CYS A 246 54.10 -22.93 28.67
C CYS A 246 54.82 -24.08 29.38
N ASP A 247 56.05 -24.38 28.98
CA ASP A 247 56.87 -25.43 29.59
C ASP A 247 57.28 -25.08 31.02
N MET A 248 57.71 -23.85 31.28
CA MET A 248 57.94 -23.37 32.65
C MET A 248 56.65 -23.42 33.49
N LYS A 249 55.48 -23.15 32.92
CA LYS A 249 54.20 -23.23 33.66
C LYS A 249 53.81 -24.68 33.97
N LYS A 250 54.06 -25.62 33.05
CA LYS A 250 53.90 -27.07 33.32
C LYS A 250 54.86 -27.52 34.43
N GLU A 251 56.10 -27.07 34.38
CA GLU A 251 57.12 -27.38 35.39
C GLU A 251 56.76 -26.79 36.77
N ILE A 252 56.31 -25.54 36.82
CA ILE A 252 55.79 -24.90 38.04
C ILE A 252 54.61 -25.70 38.61
N ASN A 253 53.67 -26.14 37.78
CA ASN A 253 52.54 -26.95 38.24
C ASN A 253 53.01 -28.30 38.81
N LEU A 254 54.00 -28.94 38.17
CA LEU A 254 54.58 -30.20 38.62
C LEU A 254 55.25 -30.03 39.99
N LEU A 255 56.13 -29.03 40.11
CA LEU A 255 56.81 -28.70 41.36
C LEU A 255 55.83 -28.28 42.45
N THR A 256 54.78 -27.54 42.12
CA THR A 256 53.73 -27.16 43.08
C THR A 256 53.02 -28.40 43.61
N SER A 257 52.69 -29.37 42.73
CA SER A 257 52.07 -30.63 43.13
C SER A 257 53.01 -31.48 44.01
N GLU A 258 54.31 -31.47 43.71
CA GLU A 258 55.32 -32.21 44.47
C GLU A 258 55.56 -31.57 45.84
N VAL A 259 55.66 -30.25 45.92
CA VAL A 259 55.70 -29.51 47.19
C VAL A 259 54.45 -29.80 48.01
N MET A 260 53.25 -29.76 47.42
CA MET A 260 52.02 -30.12 48.12
C MET A 260 52.05 -31.56 48.67
N CYS A 261 52.58 -32.52 47.89
CA CYS A 261 52.73 -33.90 48.31
C CYS A 261 53.74 -34.05 49.47
N LEU A 262 54.91 -33.43 49.35
CA LEU A 262 55.97 -33.47 50.37
C LEU A 262 55.55 -32.74 51.66
N THR A 263 54.89 -31.58 51.55
CA THR A 263 54.29 -30.90 52.70
C THR A 263 53.21 -31.78 53.35
N GLY A 264 52.40 -32.49 52.56
CA GLY A 264 51.46 -33.47 53.07
C GLY A 264 52.13 -34.63 53.82
N GLN A 265 53.26 -35.14 53.31
CA GLN A 265 54.05 -36.19 53.96
C GLN A 265 54.76 -35.71 55.22
N LEU A 266 55.27 -34.47 55.24
CA LEU A 266 55.85 -33.85 56.43
C LEU A 266 54.78 -33.59 57.50
N LEU A 267 53.61 -33.08 57.13
CA LEU A 267 52.45 -33.01 58.03
C LEU A 267 52.04 -34.39 58.54
N GLN A 268 52.17 -35.45 57.73
CA GLN A 268 51.92 -36.83 58.16
C GLN A 268 53.01 -37.36 59.10
N LYS A 269 54.27 -36.93 58.93
CA LYS A 269 55.40 -37.27 59.81
C LYS A 269 55.35 -36.51 61.12
N ASP A 270 55.06 -35.21 61.10
CA ASP A 270 54.79 -34.41 62.29
C ASP A 270 53.56 -34.94 63.06
N ARG A 271 52.56 -35.48 62.34
CA ARG A 271 51.43 -36.23 62.94
C ARG A 271 51.82 -37.62 63.47
N ARG A 272 52.91 -38.23 63.01
CA ARG A 272 53.43 -39.50 63.56
C ARG A 272 54.38 -39.28 64.75
N ASP A 273 55.07 -38.14 64.80
CA ASP A 273 55.99 -37.76 65.89
C ASP A 273 55.31 -37.01 67.05
N CYS A 274 54.00 -36.75 66.95
CA CYS A 274 53.16 -36.26 68.05
C CYS A 274 51.89 -37.10 68.17
N ALA A 275 51.98 -38.23 68.88
CA ALA A 275 50.81 -38.88 69.46
C ALA A 275 50.44 -38.15 70.75
N ILE A 276 49.23 -37.53 70.80
CA ILE A 276 48.29 -37.47 71.94
C ILE A 276 46.98 -36.79 71.46
N PRO A 277 45.79 -37.23 71.93
CA PRO A 277 44.49 -36.89 71.36
C PRO A 277 43.70 -35.83 72.16
N ASP A 278 42.87 -35.05 71.46
CA ASP A 278 41.49 -34.60 71.77
C ASP A 278 41.14 -33.50 70.74
N GLY A 279 39.97 -33.36 70.14
CA GLY A 279 38.60 -33.36 70.69
C GLY A 279 37.94 -32.05 70.20
N GLY A 280 36.79 -32.12 69.51
CA GLY A 280 35.96 -30.93 69.21
C GLY A 280 35.58 -30.69 67.74
N SER A 281 34.29 -30.85 67.45
CA SER A 281 33.51 -30.46 66.25
C SER A 281 33.57 -28.95 65.91
N PRO A 282 32.80 -28.40 64.92
CA PRO A 282 32.49 -28.78 63.53
C PRO A 282 32.67 -27.58 62.53
N ALA A 283 32.26 -27.81 61.27
CA ALA A 283 31.83 -26.83 60.24
C ALA A 283 32.89 -26.00 59.47
N ILE A 284 32.82 -26.04 58.13
CA ILE A 284 32.56 -24.91 57.22
C ILE A 284 32.77 -25.35 55.75
N THR A 285 31.69 -25.18 54.98
CA THR A 285 31.54 -24.72 53.58
C THR A 285 32.74 -24.82 52.63
N SER A 286 32.52 -25.41 51.44
CA SER A 286 33.20 -25.00 50.21
C SER A 286 32.35 -25.35 48.99
N ILE A 287 31.98 -24.30 48.28
CA ILE A 287 31.38 -24.27 46.94
C ILE A 287 32.46 -24.67 45.94
N THR A 288 32.14 -25.55 44.99
CA THR A 288 32.85 -25.64 43.70
C THR A 288 31.83 -25.88 42.60
N GLU A 289 31.55 -24.80 41.88
CA GLU A 289 31.01 -24.84 40.52
C GLU A 289 32.13 -25.30 39.59
N ASP A 290 31.93 -26.40 38.88
CA ASP A 290 32.65 -26.73 37.65
C ASP A 290 31.66 -26.64 36.48
N PRO A 291 32.01 -25.99 35.34
CA PRO A 291 31.16 -25.93 34.16
C PRO A 291 31.43 -27.13 33.24
N GLU A 292 30.43 -28.00 33.07
CA GLU A 292 30.44 -29.02 32.02
C GLU A 292 30.12 -28.40 30.66
N VAL A 293 30.99 -28.67 29.69
CA VAL A 293 30.86 -28.35 28.28
C VAL A 293 30.24 -29.56 27.61
N ASP A 294 28.91 -29.57 27.42
CA ASP A 294 28.22 -30.65 26.73
C ASP A 294 28.29 -30.48 25.20
N ALA A 295 29.06 -31.37 24.58
CA ALA A 295 28.98 -31.69 23.16
C ALA A 295 27.70 -32.50 22.90
N TRP A 296 26.89 -32.05 21.94
CA TRP A 296 25.58 -32.63 21.64
C TRP A 296 25.67 -33.68 20.52
N ASP A 297 25.91 -34.94 20.88
CA ASP A 297 25.64 -36.11 20.04
C ASP A 297 24.20 -36.57 20.28
N ASN A 298 23.27 -36.16 19.41
CA ASN A 298 21.92 -36.73 19.36
C ASN A 298 21.76 -37.60 18.11
N VAL A 299 21.95 -38.91 18.27
CA VAL A 299 21.52 -39.91 17.30
C VAL A 299 20.03 -40.18 17.54
N VAL A 300 19.19 -39.83 16.58
CA VAL A 300 17.74 -40.05 16.62
C VAL A 300 17.43 -41.38 15.91
N ASP A 301 16.92 -42.36 16.65
CA ASP A 301 16.49 -43.68 16.13
C ASP A 301 15.05 -43.58 15.58
N VAL A 302 14.92 -42.94 14.42
CA VAL A 302 13.65 -42.75 13.71
C VAL A 302 13.87 -43.11 12.24
N ASP A 303 12.88 -43.72 11.58
CA ASP A 303 12.92 -44.01 10.14
C ASP A 303 11.77 -43.28 9.43
N LEU A 304 12.11 -42.35 8.54
CA LEU A 304 11.18 -41.55 7.75
C LEU A 304 10.74 -42.26 6.46
N ASN A 305 11.14 -43.52 6.20
CA ASN A 305 10.65 -44.37 5.10
C ASN A 305 10.65 -43.65 3.72
N GLY A 306 11.65 -42.81 3.44
CA GLY A 306 11.74 -42.08 2.16
C GLY A 306 10.78 -40.89 2.01
N THR A 307 10.15 -40.43 3.10
CA THR A 307 9.20 -39.29 3.09
C THR A 307 9.89 -38.01 2.64
N ARG A 308 9.25 -37.24 1.75
CA ARG A 308 9.80 -35.96 1.26
C ARG A 308 9.41 -34.83 2.19
N VAL A 309 10.41 -34.28 2.88
CA VAL A 309 10.29 -33.15 3.80
C VAL A 309 10.73 -31.88 3.08
N THR A 310 9.86 -30.87 3.04
CA THR A 310 10.24 -29.54 2.54
C THR A 310 10.29 -28.50 3.63
N TYR A 311 11.37 -27.73 3.65
CA TYR A 311 11.56 -26.61 4.54
C TYR A 311 11.43 -25.29 3.75
N VAL A 312 10.45 -24.47 4.09
CA VAL A 312 10.11 -23.23 3.38
C VAL A 312 10.49 -22.00 4.21
N GLY A 313 11.58 -21.35 3.83
CA GLY A 313 12.16 -20.19 4.50
C GLY A 313 13.32 -20.57 5.44
N GLY A 314 13.58 -19.72 6.43
CA GLY A 314 14.65 -19.92 7.42
C GLY A 314 16.00 -19.34 7.02
N VAL A 315 17.04 -19.71 7.77
CA VAL A 315 18.42 -19.25 7.53
C VAL A 315 19.13 -20.21 6.58
N GLU A 316 19.61 -19.70 5.45
CA GLU A 316 20.26 -20.50 4.41
C GLU A 316 21.54 -21.20 4.91
N SER A 317 22.26 -20.61 5.87
CA SER A 317 23.45 -21.22 6.48
C SER A 317 23.16 -22.47 7.33
N LEU A 318 21.91 -22.65 7.79
CA LEU A 318 21.48 -23.84 8.55
C LEU A 318 20.97 -24.96 7.64
N MET A 319 20.86 -24.72 6.33
CA MET A 319 20.40 -25.71 5.34
C MET A 319 21.14 -27.05 5.39
N PRO A 320 22.49 -27.10 5.49
CA PRO A 320 23.22 -28.37 5.56
C PRO A 320 22.80 -29.20 6.77
N HIS A 321 22.61 -28.57 7.92
CA HIS A 321 22.22 -29.26 9.16
C HIS A 321 20.79 -29.80 9.12
N TYR A 322 19.85 -29.10 8.48
CA TYR A 322 18.49 -29.63 8.28
C TYR A 322 18.47 -30.82 7.33
N LYS A 323 19.31 -30.76 6.29
CA LYS A 323 19.46 -31.84 5.32
C LYS A 323 20.02 -33.08 6.01
N ASP A 324 21.11 -32.93 6.74
CA ASP A 324 21.75 -34.02 7.49
C ASP A 324 20.76 -34.66 8.48
N ALA A 325 19.96 -33.85 9.18
CA ALA A 325 18.97 -34.35 10.15
C ALA A 325 17.78 -35.11 9.52
N VAL A 326 17.47 -34.90 8.24
CA VAL A 326 16.40 -35.64 7.54
C VAL A 326 16.96 -36.87 6.82
N GLU A 327 18.13 -36.74 6.20
CA GLU A 327 18.76 -37.82 5.45
C GLU A 327 19.35 -38.89 6.38
N SER A 328 19.83 -38.52 7.58
CA SER A 328 20.28 -39.49 8.59
C SER A 328 19.17 -40.41 9.09
N VAL A 329 17.93 -39.96 8.96
CA VAL A 329 16.69 -40.62 9.40
C VAL A 329 15.97 -41.25 8.19
N GLY A 330 16.61 -41.34 7.01
CA GLY A 330 16.07 -42.01 5.83
C GLY A 330 15.01 -41.23 5.03
N GLY A 331 14.90 -39.91 5.23
CA GLY A 331 14.00 -39.02 4.48
C GLY A 331 14.68 -38.31 3.29
N THR A 332 13.87 -37.66 2.43
CA THR A 332 14.39 -36.81 1.34
C THR A 332 14.12 -35.33 1.66
N PHE A 333 15.17 -34.51 1.71
CA PHE A 333 15.07 -33.09 2.05
C PHE A 333 14.96 -32.19 0.81
N CYS A 334 14.04 -31.22 0.85
CA CYS A 334 13.90 -30.14 -0.13
C CYS A 334 13.86 -28.78 0.56
N TYR A 335 14.62 -27.81 0.02
CA TYR A 335 14.65 -26.45 0.57
C TYR A 335 14.01 -25.45 -0.39
N HIS A 336 13.24 -24.52 0.15
CA HIS A 336 12.77 -23.34 -0.57
C HIS A 336 13.06 -22.08 0.23
N CYS A 337 13.67 -21.07 -0.40
CA CYS A 337 14.10 -19.84 0.28
C CYS A 337 12.97 -18.90 0.74
N GLY A 338 11.69 -19.27 0.56
CA GLY A 338 10.52 -18.49 0.97
C GLY A 338 10.24 -17.25 0.09
N ARG A 339 11.15 -16.87 -0.80
CA ARG A 339 10.96 -15.78 -1.76
C ARG A 339 10.05 -16.23 -2.90
N CYS A 340 8.78 -15.82 -2.85
CA CYS A 340 7.77 -16.16 -3.86
C CYS A 340 7.81 -15.16 -5.04
N ILE A 341 8.86 -15.23 -5.88
CA ILE A 341 9.06 -14.27 -7.00
C ILE A 341 7.98 -14.46 -8.08
N GLN A 342 7.51 -15.70 -8.29
CA GLN A 342 6.46 -16.04 -9.26
C GLN A 342 5.07 -16.18 -8.60
N GLY A 343 4.94 -15.75 -7.33
CA GLY A 343 3.69 -15.74 -6.59
C GLY A 343 3.18 -17.13 -6.19
N ARG A 344 1.85 -17.27 -6.11
CA ARG A 344 1.14 -18.42 -5.52
C ARG A 344 1.44 -19.77 -6.19
N LYS A 345 1.71 -19.80 -7.50
CA LYS A 345 1.86 -21.03 -8.29
C LYS A 345 3.14 -21.82 -7.95
N GLU A 346 4.19 -21.12 -7.54
CA GLU A 346 5.49 -21.72 -7.19
C GLU A 346 5.38 -22.59 -5.94
N ILE A 347 4.76 -22.05 -4.88
CA ILE A 347 4.51 -22.77 -3.62
C ILE A 347 3.54 -23.94 -3.84
N GLU A 348 2.52 -23.76 -4.69
CA GLU A 348 1.57 -24.84 -5.02
C GLU A 348 2.26 -26.02 -5.73
N GLY A 349 3.22 -25.77 -6.62
CA GLY A 349 3.98 -26.83 -7.30
C GLY A 349 4.96 -27.57 -6.38
N ILE A 350 5.49 -26.90 -5.36
CA ILE A 350 6.33 -27.53 -4.32
C ILE A 350 5.45 -28.39 -3.42
N VAL A 351 4.33 -27.84 -2.94
CA VAL A 351 3.38 -28.58 -2.09
C VAL A 351 2.90 -29.86 -2.78
N GLU A 352 2.75 -29.89 -4.10
CA GLU A 352 2.37 -31.09 -4.84
C GLU A 352 3.40 -32.23 -4.75
N LYS A 353 4.70 -31.90 -4.72
CA LYS A 353 5.82 -32.86 -4.72
C LYS A 353 6.34 -33.24 -3.34
N THR A 354 5.73 -32.72 -2.28
CA THR A 354 6.20 -32.87 -0.91
C THR A 354 5.20 -33.65 -0.07
N ASP A 355 5.65 -34.41 0.91
CA ASP A 355 4.78 -35.17 1.81
C ASP A 355 4.58 -34.42 3.15
N ILE A 356 5.61 -33.71 3.65
CA ILE A 356 5.54 -32.88 4.87
C ILE A 356 6.20 -31.51 4.65
N ILE A 357 5.58 -30.43 5.15
CA ILE A 357 6.12 -29.07 5.02
C ILE A 357 6.39 -28.44 6.39
N PHE A 358 7.59 -27.88 6.57
CA PHE A 358 7.96 -27.06 7.72
C PHE A 358 8.15 -25.61 7.30
N CYS A 359 7.55 -24.68 8.05
CA CYS A 359 7.60 -23.25 7.76
C CYS A 359 7.89 -22.46 9.05
N PRO A 360 9.13 -21.97 9.26
CA PRO A 360 9.43 -21.06 10.35
C PRO A 360 8.74 -19.70 10.14
N VAL A 361 8.09 -19.17 11.19
CA VAL A 361 7.29 -17.94 11.13
C VAL A 361 8.12 -16.69 11.47
N ASP A 362 9.24 -16.85 12.16
CA ASP A 362 10.15 -15.76 12.59
C ASP A 362 10.91 -15.11 11.42
N ILE A 363 11.26 -15.88 10.39
CA ILE A 363 12.07 -15.39 9.26
C ILE A 363 11.24 -15.24 7.99
N ASN A 364 10.14 -15.98 7.85
CA ASN A 364 9.40 -16.00 6.61
C ASN A 364 8.40 -14.83 6.51
N SER A 365 8.21 -14.32 5.28
CA SER A 365 7.27 -13.23 5.05
C SER A 365 5.82 -13.66 5.33
N HIS A 366 4.99 -12.72 5.82
CA HIS A 366 3.56 -12.99 6.10
C HIS A 366 2.81 -13.54 4.87
N ASN A 367 3.23 -13.16 3.66
CA ASN A 367 2.65 -13.67 2.43
C ASN A 367 3.04 -15.13 2.13
N ALA A 368 4.29 -15.52 2.38
CA ALA A 368 4.76 -16.89 2.18
C ALA A 368 4.06 -17.87 3.13
N CYS A 369 3.98 -17.54 4.43
CA CYS A 369 3.21 -18.35 5.40
C CYS A 369 1.75 -18.50 4.99
N ARG A 370 1.13 -17.42 4.48
CA ARG A 370 -0.26 -17.45 4.01
C ARG A 370 -0.45 -18.33 2.76
N TYR A 371 0.50 -18.32 1.83
CA TYR A 371 0.45 -19.16 0.64
C TYR A 371 0.66 -20.64 0.98
N VAL A 372 1.63 -20.96 1.83
CA VAL A 372 1.84 -22.33 2.33
C VAL A 372 0.59 -22.85 3.03
N LYS A 373 0.02 -22.08 3.96
CA LYS A 373 -1.20 -22.47 4.69
C LYS A 373 -2.37 -22.74 3.73
N LYS A 374 -2.57 -21.88 2.73
CA LYS A 374 -3.66 -22.06 1.76
C LYS A 374 -3.42 -23.26 0.85
N ALA A 375 -2.18 -23.49 0.41
CA ALA A 375 -1.84 -24.60 -0.48
C ALA A 375 -1.93 -25.95 0.25
N CYS A 376 -1.44 -26.04 1.49
CA CYS A 376 -1.53 -27.27 2.30
C CYS A 376 -2.99 -27.62 2.63
N LYS A 377 -3.81 -26.62 2.98
CA LYS A 377 -5.24 -26.82 3.26
C LYS A 377 -6.04 -27.32 2.05
N MET A 378 -5.67 -26.92 0.83
CA MET A 378 -6.36 -27.40 -0.38
C MET A 378 -5.95 -28.82 -0.81
N ARG A 379 -4.78 -29.31 -0.35
CA ARG A 379 -4.20 -30.58 -0.79
C ARG A 379 -4.10 -31.61 0.35
N ASP A 380 -4.64 -31.28 1.52
CA ASP A 380 -4.66 -32.10 2.73
C ASP A 380 -3.27 -32.63 3.12
N LYS A 381 -2.26 -31.75 3.12
CA LYS A 381 -0.88 -32.11 3.44
C LYS A 381 -0.46 -31.57 4.81
N PRO A 382 0.26 -32.36 5.64
CA PRO A 382 0.70 -31.93 6.96
C PRO A 382 1.69 -30.76 6.84
N CYS A 383 1.35 -29.65 7.50
CA CYS A 383 2.18 -28.45 7.54
C CYS A 383 2.43 -27.99 8.98
N TYR A 384 3.70 -27.81 9.34
CA TYR A 384 4.12 -27.40 10.67
C TYR A 384 4.69 -25.98 10.63
N PHE A 385 4.04 -25.07 11.36
CA PHE A 385 4.52 -23.71 11.53
C PHE A 385 5.41 -23.64 12.77
N LEU A 386 6.72 -23.44 12.56
CA LEU A 386 7.71 -23.41 13.63
C LEU A 386 7.84 -21.98 14.17
N ARG A 387 8.02 -21.84 15.48
CA ARG A 387 8.22 -20.55 16.14
C ARG A 387 9.56 -19.91 15.78
N SER A 388 10.58 -20.73 15.51
CA SER A 388 11.91 -20.28 15.15
C SER A 388 12.54 -21.15 14.07
N ALA A 389 13.43 -20.56 13.27
CA ALA A 389 14.26 -21.28 12.31
C ALA A 389 15.50 -21.93 12.95
N SER A 390 15.35 -22.62 14.08
CA SER A 390 16.47 -23.29 14.77
C SER A 390 16.45 -24.81 14.52
N LEU A 391 17.62 -25.43 14.50
CA LEU A 391 17.77 -26.89 14.30
C LEU A 391 17.00 -27.69 15.35
N SER A 392 17.10 -27.30 16.63
CA SER A 392 16.38 -27.97 17.72
C SER A 392 14.86 -27.92 17.58
N MET A 393 14.31 -26.84 17.00
CA MET A 393 12.87 -26.70 16.78
C MET A 393 12.41 -27.53 15.58
N PHE A 394 13.27 -27.68 14.57
CA PHE A 394 13.03 -28.54 13.41
C PHE A 394 13.03 -30.02 13.79
N VAL A 395 14.02 -30.48 14.56
CA VAL A 395 14.09 -31.87 15.07
C VAL A 395 12.86 -32.20 15.92
N LYS A 396 12.48 -31.33 16.85
CA LYS A 396 11.22 -31.47 17.62
C LYS A 396 9.96 -31.49 16.74
N GLY A 397 10.01 -30.82 15.59
CA GLY A 397 8.93 -30.82 14.61
C GLY A 397 8.83 -32.16 13.85
N LEU A 398 9.98 -32.76 13.53
CA LEU A 398 10.07 -34.10 12.94
C LEU A 398 9.59 -35.18 13.90
N GLU A 399 10.03 -35.15 15.16
CA GLU A 399 9.58 -36.07 16.22
C GLU A 399 8.06 -36.04 16.37
N LYS A 400 7.46 -34.84 16.43
CA LYS A 400 5.99 -34.67 16.51
C LYS A 400 5.22 -35.25 15.33
N HIS A 401 5.84 -35.31 14.14
CA HIS A 401 5.21 -35.91 12.98
C HIS A 401 5.21 -37.44 13.09
N VAL A 402 6.33 -38.01 13.53
CA VAL A 402 6.54 -39.45 13.70
C VAL A 402 5.68 -40.01 14.83
N ASP A 403 5.51 -39.26 15.93
CA ASP A 403 4.69 -39.63 17.08
C ASP A 403 3.17 -39.50 16.85
N GLY A 404 2.72 -39.12 15.64
CA GLY A 404 1.29 -39.11 15.27
C GLY A 404 0.41 -38.08 16.00
N THR A 405 0.99 -37.11 16.72
CA THR A 405 0.26 -36.08 17.49
C THR A 405 0.25 -34.70 16.81
N GLY A 406 0.48 -34.66 15.50
CA GLY A 406 0.42 -33.43 14.72
C GLY A 406 -1.01 -32.91 14.58
N VAL A 407 -1.35 -31.86 15.32
CA VAL A 407 -2.58 -31.07 15.09
C VAL A 407 -2.57 -30.58 13.63
N THR A 408 -3.44 -31.16 12.82
CA THR A 408 -3.86 -30.60 11.52
C THR A 408 -4.54 -29.26 11.80
N ALA A 409 -3.96 -28.16 11.33
CA ALA A 409 -4.48 -26.80 11.52
C ALA A 409 -5.38 -26.32 10.37
#